data_AF-A0A424HBY5-F1
#
_entry.id   AF-A0A424HBY5-F1
#
_cell.length_a   1.000
_cell.length_b   1.000
_cell.length_c   1.000
_cell.angle_alpha   90.00
_cell.angle_beta   90.00
_cell.angle_gamma   90.00
#
_symmetry.space_group_name_H-M   'P 1'
#
loop_
_entity.id
_entity.type
_entity.pdbx_description
1 polymer ?
#
loop_
_entity_poly.entity_id
_entity_poly.type
_entity_poly.pdbx_seq_one_letter_code
_entity_poly.pdbx_strand_id
1 'polypeptide(L)' 'MDDPSAALEQLEKLKRVLEVAQRNGNSFFAENIEKEIAALEAGETSPIVQEYVINAPIDQPPGQDD' A
#
# COMPACT_ATOMS: atom_id res chain seq x y z
N MET A 1 -16.70 -6.56 -12.16
CA MET A 1 -17.71 -6.12 -11.18
C MET A 1 -16.93 -5.49 -10.06
N ASP A 2 -16.84 -4.17 -10.08
CA ASP A 2 -16.27 -3.37 -9.00
C ASP A 2 -17.25 -3.44 -7.84
N ASP A 3 -17.01 -4.39 -6.93
CA ASP A 3 -17.85 -4.58 -5.76
C ASP A 3 -17.56 -3.45 -4.76
N PRO A 4 -18.50 -2.53 -4.52
CA PRO A 4 -18.26 -1.38 -3.65
C PRO A 4 -18.04 -1.79 -2.18
N SER A 5 -18.48 -2.99 -1.77
CA SER A 5 -18.21 -3.52 -0.43
C SER A 5 -16.73 -3.82 -0.25
N ALA A 6 -16.07 -4.39 -1.26
CA ALA A 6 -14.65 -4.70 -1.21
C ALA A 6 -13.78 -3.45 -1.04
N ALA A 7 -14.13 -2.34 -1.71
CA ALA A 7 -13.44 -1.06 -1.58
C ALA A 7 -13.60 -0.47 -0.17
N LEU A 8 -14.81 -0.57 0.42
CA LEU A 8 -15.08 -0.12 1.78
C LEU A 8 -14.29 -0.93 2.82
N GLU A 9 -14.25 -2.26 2.67
CA GLU A 9 -13.45 -3.12 3.55
C GLU A 9 -11.95 -2.82 3.46
N GLN A 10 -11.45 -2.52 2.26
CA GLN A 10 -10.06 -2.12 2.07
C GLN A 10 -9.77 -0.75 2.70
N LEU A 11 -10.68 0.21 2.57
CA LEU A 11 -10.57 1.53 3.20
C LEU A 11 -10.49 1.42 4.73
N GLU A 12 -11.34 0.58 5.34
CA GLU A 12 -11.30 0.36 6.78
C GLU A 12 -9.98 -0.27 7.24
N LYS A 13 -9.43 -1.22 6.47
CA LYS A 13 -8.12 -1.82 6.76
C LYS A 13 -7.00 -0.78 6.68
N LEU A 14 -6.99 0.04 5.62
CA LEU A 14 -5.99 1.10 5.45
C LEU A 14 -6.02 2.11 6.61
N LYS A 15 -7.22 2.53 7.04
CA LYS A 15 -7.39 3.43 8.19
C LYS A 15 -6.81 2.85 9.49
N ARG A 16 -6.97 1.54 9.73
CA ARG A 16 -6.36 0.86 10.89
C ARG A 16 -4.83 0.81 10.79
N VAL A 17 -4.30 0.52 9.60
CA VAL A 17 -2.86 0.47 9.36
C VAL A 17 -2.23 1.86 9.54
N LEU A 18 -2.90 2.91 9.08
CA LEU A 18 -2.47 4.30 9.28
C LEU A 18 -2.37 4.65 10.77
N GLU A 19 -3.39 4.30 11.56
CA GLU A 19 -3.38 4.53 13.01
C GLU A 19 -2.17 3.86 13.69
N VAL A 20 -1.87 2.62 13.31
CA VAL A 20 -0.70 1.88 13.83
C VAL A 20 0.61 2.52 13.37
N ALA A 21 0.71 2.92 12.10
CA ALA A 21 1.90 3.58 11.54
C ALA A 21 2.21 4.90 12.27
N GLN A 22 1.19 5.72 12.52
CA GLN A 22 1.29 6.97 13.25
C GLN A 22 1.72 6.74 14.71
N ARG A 23 1.14 5.74 15.39
CA ARG A 23 1.54 5.37 16.76
C ARG A 23 2.99 4.92 16.85
N ASN A 24 3.49 4.24 15.83
CA ASN A 24 4.86 3.74 15.78
C ASN A 24 5.88 4.79 15.29
N GLY A 25 5.44 6.01 14.96
CA GLY A 25 6.31 7.07 14.44
C GLY A 25 6.88 6.76 13.05
N ASN A 26 6.26 5.86 12.29
CA ASN A 26 6.70 5.54 10.94
C ASN A 26 6.05 6.51 9.94
N SER A 27 6.51 7.75 9.94
CA SER A 27 5.93 8.86 9.16
C SER A 27 5.89 8.56 7.67
N PHE A 28 6.97 8.01 7.10
CA PHE A 28 7.04 7.68 5.68
C PHE A 28 6.00 6.63 5.27
N PHE A 29 5.79 5.61 6.10
CA PHE A 29 4.75 4.61 5.84
C PHE A 29 3.35 5.19 6.04
N ALA A 30 3.14 6.04 7.04
CA ALA A 30 1.86 6.72 7.26
C ALA A 30 1.47 7.60 6.05
N GLU A 31 2.40 8.42 5.56
CA GLU A 31 2.18 9.28 4.38
C GLU A 31 1.82 8.47 3.13
N ASN A 32 2.41 7.29 2.96
CA ASN A 32 2.06 6.39 1.87
C ASN A 32 0.62 5.89 2.01
N ILE A 33 0.24 5.39 3.20
CA ILE A 33 -1.13 4.90 3.44
C ILE A 33 -2.17 6.02 3.29
N GLU A 34 -1.85 7.27 3.65
CA GLU A 34 -2.72 8.43 3.41
C GLU A 34 -2.98 8.65 1.91
N LYS A 35 -1.94 8.55 1.07
CA LYS A 35 -2.09 8.64 -0.39
C LYS A 35 -2.92 7.48 -0.97
N GLU A 36 -2.76 6.28 -0.42
CA GLU A 36 -3.54 5.11 -0.82
C GLU A 36 -5.03 5.26 -0.49
N ILE A 37 -5.34 5.77 0.70
CA ILE A 37 -6.71 6.09 1.12
C ILE A 37 -7.33 7.12 0.17
N ALA A 38 -6.60 8.20 -0.15
CA ALA A 38 -7.09 9.25 -1.04
C ALA A 38 -7.38 8.73 -2.45
N ALA A 39 -6.50 7.88 -3.00
CA ALA A 39 -6.71 7.25 -4.30
C ALA A 39 -7.94 6.33 -4.28
N LEU A 40 -8.08 5.50 -3.23
CA LEU A 40 -9.22 4.59 -3.09
C LEU A 40 -10.56 5.34 -2.94
N GLU A 41 -10.59 6.46 -2.20
CA GLU A 41 -11.77 7.32 -2.07
C GLU A 41 -12.11 8.06 -3.37
N ALA A 42 -11.11 8.38 -4.19
CA ALA A 42 -11.29 8.98 -5.52
C ALA A 42 -11.66 7.95 -6.61
N GLY A 43 -11.59 6.65 -6.32
CA GLY A 43 -11.72 5.59 -7.31
C GLY A 43 -10.52 5.50 -8.28
N GLU A 44 -9.38 6.06 -7.87
CA GLU A 44 -8.13 6.04 -8.62
C GLU A 44 -7.27 4.83 -8.25
N THR A 45 -6.29 4.51 -9.10
CA THR A 45 -5.37 3.41 -8.85
C THR A 45 -4.35 3.78 -7.76
N SER A 46 -4.01 2.81 -6.92
CA SER A 46 -2.99 2.96 -5.88
C SER A 46 -1.68 3.56 -6.41
N PRO A 47 -1.24 4.71 -5.87
CA PRO A 47 0.05 5.30 -6.23
C PRO A 47 1.23 4.50 -5.66
N ILE A 48 1.04 3.80 -4.53
CA ILE A 48 2.09 2.97 -3.91
C ILE A 48 2.38 1.73 -4.74
N VAL A 49 1.33 1.03 -5.22
CA VAL A 49 1.50 -0.19 -6.02
C VAL A 49 2.30 0.11 -7.28
N GLN A 50 2.12 1.28 -7.89
CA GLN A 50 2.94 1.71 -9.03
C GLN A 50 4.41 1.95 -8.64
N GLU A 51 4.68 2.58 -7.50
CA GLU A 51 6.05 2.96 -7.14
C GLU A 51 6.88 1.78 -6.59
N TYR A 52 6.26 0.87 -5.82
CA TYR A 52 6.97 -0.24 -5.15
C TYR A 52 7.05 -1.53 -5.97
N VAL A 53 6.08 -1.84 -6.83
CA VAL A 53 6.14 -3.04 -7.68
C VAL A 53 7.10 -2.86 -8.86
N ILE A 54 7.33 -1.61 -9.28
CA ILE A 54 8.18 -1.30 -10.45
C ILE A 54 9.67 -1.20 -10.07
N ASN A 55 9.99 -0.76 -8.84
CA ASN A 55 11.37 -0.48 -8.45
C ASN A 55 11.93 -1.37 -7.33
N ALA A 56 11.12 -2.23 -6.70
CA ALA A 56 11.68 -3.28 -5.87
C ALA A 56 12.37 -4.31 -6.79
N PRO A 57 13.68 -4.57 -6.65
CA PRO A 57 14.26 -5.73 -7.30
C PRO A 57 13.51 -6.95 -6.75
N ILE A 58 12.69 -7.58 -7.61
CA ILE A 58 12.25 -8.96 -7.40
C ILE A 58 13.54 -9.73 -7.18
N ASP A 59 13.72 -10.27 -5.98
CA ASP A 59 14.77 -11.23 -5.59
C ASP A 59 15.76 -11.56 -6.72
N GLN A 60 16.99 -11.02 -6.66
CA GLN A 60 18.10 -11.70 -7.34
C GLN A 60 18.10 -13.14 -6.82
N PRO A 61 17.97 -14.16 -7.69
CA PRO A 61 17.98 -15.54 -7.23
C PRO A 61 19.28 -15.78 -6.44
N PRO A 62 19.23 -16.47 -5.28
CA PRO A 62 20.43 -16.74 -4.52
C PRO A 62 21.41 -17.51 -5.41
N GLY A 63 22.69 -17.13 -5.30
CA GLY A 63 23.81 -17.67 -6.08
C GLY A 63 23.67 -19.16 -6.34
N GLN A 64 23.73 -19.51 -7.62
CA GLN A 64 23.98 -20.86 -8.06
C GLN A 64 25.48 -21.10 -7.86
N ASP A 65 25.86 -21.46 -6.64
CA ASP A 65 27.20 -21.97 -6.36
C ASP A 65 27.25 -23.42 -6.88
N ASP A 66 27.97 -23.63 -8.00
CA ASP A 66 28.39 -24.93 -8.55
C ASP A 66 29.52 -25.58 -7.72
#